data_AF-A0A4Y2MUG6-F1
#
_entry.id   AF-A0A4Y2MUG6-F1
#
_cell.length_a   1.000
_cell.length_b   1.000
_cell.length_c   1.000
_cell.angle_alpha   90.00
_cell.angle_beta   90.00
_cell.angle_gamma   90.00
#
_symmetry.space_group_name_H-M   'P 1'
#
loop_
_entity.id
_entity.type
_entity.pdbx_description
1 polymer ?
#
loop_
_entity_poly.entity_id
_entity_poly.type
_entity_poly.pdbx_seq_one_letter_code
_entity_poly.pdbx_strand_id
1 'polypeptide(L)'
;MAFLNSRSISPLVDIPDYQIYFAEISDELPDQQRGLKPEVYSEVFDKFENGPKFICLSQNLQPKSRGTVRLKSTDPYDSPAIDPNYFEDPDDIRPIVEGKQ
;
A
#
# COMPACT_ATOMS: atom_id res chain seq x y z
N MET A 1 -9.82 -3.39 -10.92
CA MET A 1 -10.03 -2.95 -9.52
C MET A 1 -11.14 -3.81 -8.92
N ALA A 2 -10.98 -4.23 -7.67
CA ALA A 2 -11.94 -5.04 -6.93
C ALA A 2 -12.00 -4.56 -5.47
N PHE A 3 -13.15 -4.72 -4.84
CA PHE A 3 -13.38 -4.45 -3.42
C PHE A 3 -13.67 -5.77 -2.72
N LEU A 4 -13.03 -5.99 -1.58
CA LEU A 4 -13.07 -7.26 -0.87
C LEU A 4 -13.25 -7.03 0.61
N ASN A 5 -13.74 -8.08 1.28
CA ASN A 5 -14.13 -8.06 2.67
C ASN A 5 -13.42 -9.18 3.41
N SER A 6 -12.90 -8.86 4.59
CA SER A 6 -12.08 -9.76 5.41
C SER A 6 -12.91 -10.88 6.05
N ARG A 7 -14.24 -10.74 6.11
CA ARG A 7 -15.19 -11.69 6.72
C ARG A 7 -16.52 -11.77 5.99
N SER A 8 -17.33 -12.77 6.34
CA SER A 8 -18.73 -12.90 5.92
C SER A 8 -19.54 -11.70 6.45
N ILE A 9 -19.93 -10.82 5.54
CA ILE A 9 -20.67 -9.60 5.83
C ILE A 9 -22.14 -9.91 6.14
N SER A 10 -22.69 -9.19 7.11
CA SER A 10 -24.14 -9.03 7.24
C SER A 10 -24.66 -8.24 6.03
N PRO A 11 -25.61 -8.74 5.22
CA PRO A 11 -26.06 -8.13 3.96
C PRO A 11 -26.67 -6.72 4.08
N LEU A 12 -26.72 -6.16 5.28
CA LEU A 12 -27.22 -4.83 5.60
C LEU A 12 -26.14 -3.73 5.57
N VAL A 13 -24.85 -4.07 5.58
CA VAL A 13 -23.74 -3.10 5.59
C VAL A 13 -22.72 -3.47 4.52
N ASP A 14 -22.78 -2.79 3.37
CA ASP A 14 -21.87 -2.99 2.24
C ASP A 14 -20.76 -1.93 2.26
N ILE A 15 -19.81 -2.09 3.18
CA ILE A 15 -18.65 -1.19 3.31
C ILE A 15 -17.37 -2.05 3.20
N PRO A 16 -16.56 -1.89 2.14
CA PRO A 16 -15.41 -2.74 1.90
C PRO A 16 -14.27 -2.52 2.89
N ASP A 17 -13.56 -3.59 3.22
CA ASP A 17 -12.38 -3.54 4.09
C ASP A 17 -11.11 -3.20 3.29
N TYR A 18 -10.98 -3.73 2.07
CA TYR A 18 -9.81 -3.50 1.23
C TYR A 18 -10.13 -3.39 -0.27
N GLN A 19 -9.27 -2.66 -0.96
CA GLN A 19 -9.30 -2.46 -2.40
C GLN A 19 -8.07 -3.08 -3.02
N ILE A 20 -8.28 -3.91 -4.05
CA ILE A 20 -7.21 -4.46 -4.87
C ILE A 20 -7.28 -3.87 -6.26
N TYR A 21 -6.16 -3.40 -6.78
CA TYR A 21 -6.06 -2.96 -8.17
C TYR A 21 -4.76 -3.42 -8.80
N PHE A 22 -4.89 -3.71 -10.09
CA PHE A 22 -3.80 -4.07 -10.97
C PHE A 22 -3.49 -2.86 -11.83
N ALA A 23 -2.22 -2.50 -11.92
CA ALA A 23 -1.74 -1.50 -12.85
C ALA A 23 -0.58 -2.09 -13.65
N GLU A 24 -0.56 -1.79 -14.95
CA GLU A 24 0.62 -2.07 -15.77
C GLU A 24 1.76 -1.14 -15.34
N ILE A 25 2.96 -1.69 -15.24
CA ILE A 25 4.17 -0.97 -14.92
C ILE A 25 4.98 -0.80 -16.21
N SER A 26 5.43 0.42 -16.50
CA SER A 26 6.42 0.64 -17.55
C SER A 26 7.81 0.19 -17.11
N ASP A 27 8.63 -0.20 -18.09
CA ASP A 27 10.04 -0.53 -17.87
C ASP A 27 10.89 0.66 -17.40
N GLU A 28 10.35 1.87 -17.46
CA GLU A 28 11.01 3.11 -17.04
C GLU A 28 11.06 3.29 -15.52
N LEU A 29 10.37 2.46 -14.73
CA LEU A 29 10.49 2.54 -13.27
C LEU A 29 11.92 2.16 -12.86
N PRO A 30 12.70 3.07 -12.24
CA PRO A 30 14.07 2.78 -11.86
C PRO A 30 14.12 1.61 -10.88
N ASP A 31 15.05 0.68 -11.06
CA ASP A 31 15.27 -0.45 -10.14
C ASP A 31 15.40 -0.01 -8.68
N GLN A 32 15.92 1.20 -8.46
CA GLN A 32 16.05 1.85 -7.17
C GLN A 32 14.71 2.10 -6.44
N GLN A 33 13.59 2.21 -7.15
CA GLN A 33 12.26 2.39 -6.55
C GLN A 33 11.67 1.09 -6.00
N ARG A 34 12.23 -0.07 -6.37
CA ARG A 34 11.69 -1.38 -5.96
C ARG A 34 12.17 -1.85 -4.60
N GLY A 35 13.14 -1.17 -3.99
CA GLY A 35 13.66 -1.50 -2.66
C GLY A 35 14.33 -2.88 -2.56
N LEU A 36 14.53 -3.56 -3.69
CA LEU A 36 15.20 -4.84 -3.77
C LEU A 36 16.69 -4.63 -3.99
N LYS A 37 17.50 -5.55 -3.47
CA LYS A 37 18.92 -5.59 -3.82
C LYS A 37 19.05 -5.97 -5.30
N PRO A 38 20.02 -5.41 -6.05
CA PRO A 38 20.18 -5.70 -7.48
C PRO A 38 20.27 -7.20 -7.77
N GLU A 39 20.91 -7.99 -6.90
CA GLU A 39 21.08 -9.43 -7.08
C GLU A 39 19.76 -10.20 -6.94
N VAL A 40 18.87 -9.75 -6.03
CA VAL A 40 17.53 -10.33 -5.84
C VAL A 40 16.63 -9.94 -7.01
N TYR A 41 16.78 -8.70 -7.49
CA TYR A 41 16.02 -8.22 -8.62
C TYR A 41 16.34 -9.03 -9.87
N SER A 42 17.62 -9.21 -10.20
CA SER A 42 18.04 -9.94 -11.40
C SER A 42 17.60 -11.41 -11.36
N GLU A 43 17.76 -12.09 -10.22
CA GLU A 43 17.34 -13.49 -10.05
C GLU A 43 15.85 -13.70 -10.35
N VAL A 44 15.00 -12.76 -9.94
CA VAL A 44 13.54 -12.88 -10.04
C VAL A 44 12.99 -12.29 -11.34
N PHE A 45 13.51 -11.15 -11.80
CA PHE A 45 12.87 -10.32 -12.82
C PHE A 45 13.56 -10.29 -14.19
N ASP A 46 14.84 -10.73 -14.32
CA ASP A 46 15.57 -10.71 -15.61
C ASP A 46 14.81 -11.44 -16.73
N LYS A 47 14.12 -12.54 -16.37
CA LYS A 47 13.34 -13.36 -17.31
C LYS A 47 12.11 -12.63 -17.87
N PHE A 48 11.73 -11.50 -17.27
CA PHE A 48 10.52 -10.75 -17.58
C PHE A 48 10.83 -9.31 -18.03
N GLU A 49 12.11 -8.96 -18.24
CA GLU A 49 12.53 -7.57 -18.51
C GLU A 49 11.90 -6.94 -19.76
N ASN A 50 11.56 -7.76 -20.76
CA ASN A 50 10.95 -7.31 -22.02
C ASN A 50 9.50 -7.79 -22.17
N GLY A 51 8.85 -8.14 -21.07
CA GLY A 51 7.47 -8.60 -21.02
C GLY A 51 6.57 -7.64 -20.26
N PRO A 52 5.24 -7.76 -20.42
CA PRO A 52 4.30 -6.93 -19.67
C PRO A 52 4.44 -7.20 -18.17
N LYS A 53 4.62 -6.15 -17.37
CA LYS A 53 4.74 -6.20 -15.92
C LYS A 53 3.49 -5.57 -15.30
N PHE A 54 2.91 -6.22 -14.28
CA PHE A 54 1.79 -5.69 -13.52
C PHE A 54 2.15 -5.60 -12.05
N ILE A 55 1.66 -4.55 -11.38
CA ILE A 55 1.64 -4.49 -9.92
C ILE A 55 0.25 -4.82 -9.42
N CYS A 56 0.19 -5.63 -8.35
CA CYS A 56 -1.01 -5.82 -7.56
C CYS A 56 -0.84 -5.02 -6.26
N LEU A 57 -1.68 -4.02 -6.05
CA LEU A 57 -1.69 -3.19 -4.85
C LEU A 57 -2.94 -3.51 -4.03
N SER A 58 -2.73 -3.70 -2.72
CA SER A 58 -3.79 -3.90 -1.74
C SER A 58 -3.78 -2.72 -0.78
N GLN A 59 -4.93 -2.05 -0.63
CA GLN A 59 -5.11 -0.90 0.26
C GLN A 59 -6.16 -1.21 1.31
N ASN A 60 -5.82 -0.97 2.59
CA ASN A 60 -6.78 -0.98 3.68
C ASN A 60 -7.62 0.31 3.62
N LEU A 61 -8.94 0.16 3.48
CA LEU A 61 -9.87 1.29 3.35
C LEU A 61 -10.35 1.80 4.72
N GLN A 62 -10.13 1.04 5.78
CA GLN A 62 -10.59 1.36 7.13
C GLN A 62 -9.47 1.19 8.16
N PRO A 63 -8.35 1.93 8.03
CA PRO A 63 -7.33 1.90 9.07
C PRO A 63 -7.94 2.40 10.38
N LYS A 64 -7.62 1.73 11.48
CA LYS A 64 -7.96 2.12 12.85
C LYS A 64 -6.89 3.05 13.44
N SER A 65 -5.63 2.88 13.04
CA SER A 65 -4.52 3.74 13.47
C SER A 65 -4.79 5.21 13.13
N ARG A 66 -4.40 6.12 14.02
CA ARG A 66 -4.59 7.57 13.83
C ARG A 66 -3.28 8.31 14.07
N GLY A 67 -2.88 9.09 13.07
CA GLY A 67 -1.74 9.99 13.13
C GLY A 67 -2.11 11.42 13.51
N THR A 68 -1.09 12.29 13.60
CA THR A 68 -1.25 13.71 13.82
C THR A 68 -0.48 14.55 12.81
N VAL A 69 -1.03 15.72 12.48
CA VAL A 69 -0.34 16.77 11.74
C VAL A 69 -0.41 18.03 12.57
N ARG A 70 0.74 18.63 12.87
CA ARG A 70 0.84 19.82 13.72
C ARG A 70 1.77 20.84 13.08
N LEU A 71 1.50 22.12 13.33
CA LEU A 71 2.46 23.17 12.99
C LEU A 71 3.73 22.95 13.80
N LYS A 72 4.88 22.97 13.12
CA LYS A 72 6.19 22.83 13.76
C LYS A 72 6.64 24.16 14.37
N SER A 73 6.23 25.28 13.77
CA SER A 73 6.49 26.63 14.22
C SER A 73 5.36 27.57 13.76
N THR A 74 5.48 28.86 14.05
CA THR A 74 4.59 29.91 13.53
C THR A 74 4.97 30.39 12.12
N ASP A 75 6.11 29.95 11.58
CA ASP A 75 6.54 30.29 10.22
C ASP A 75 5.73 29.48 9.20
N PRO A 76 4.97 30.12 8.29
CA PRO A 76 4.17 29.41 7.29
C PRO A 76 5.01 28.65 6.24
N TYR A 77 6.32 28.91 6.14
CA TYR A 77 7.22 28.21 5.22
C TYR A 77 7.87 26.97 5.85
N ASP A 78 7.76 26.80 7.17
CA ASP A 78 8.23 25.60 7.84
C ASP A 78 7.33 24.40 7.53
N SER A 79 7.95 23.27 7.22
CA SER A 79 7.21 22.02 7.03
C SER A 79 6.53 21.59 8.34
N PRO A 80 5.28 21.10 8.28
CA PRO A 80 4.57 20.64 9.48
C PRO A 80 5.25 19.40 10.07
N ALA A 81 5.03 19.18 11.36
CA ALA A 81 5.33 17.90 12.00
C ALA A 81 4.24 16.89 11.65
N ILE A 82 4.59 15.85 10.89
CA ILE A 82 3.69 14.78 10.47
C ILE A 82 4.12 13.50 11.17
N ASP A 83 3.20 12.93 11.93
CA ASP A 83 3.34 11.60 12.53
C ASP A 83 2.16 10.75 12.07
N PRO A 84 2.31 9.95 11.00
CA PRO A 84 1.20 9.18 10.46
C PRO A 84 0.71 8.05 11.37
N ASN A 85 1.58 7.59 12.28
CA ASN A 85 1.31 6.50 13.20
C ASN A 85 0.79 5.23 12.50
N TYR A 86 1.39 4.88 11.35
CA TYR A 86 0.95 3.73 10.57
C TYR A 86 1.14 2.43 11.34
N PHE A 87 0.13 1.58 11.32
CA PHE A 87 0.13 0.25 11.93
C PHE A 87 0.29 0.27 13.47
N GLU A 88 -0.09 1.36 14.12
CA GLU A 88 -0.21 1.41 15.57
C GLU A 88 -1.24 0.38 16.08
N ASP A 89 -2.40 0.33 15.42
CA ASP A 89 -3.39 -0.70 15.70
C ASP A 89 -2.98 -2.00 14.95
N PRO A 90 -2.73 -3.11 15.67
CA PRO A 90 -2.34 -4.37 15.05
C PRO A 90 -3.41 -4.93 14.10
N ASP A 91 -4.67 -4.52 14.24
CA ASP A 91 -5.75 -4.91 13.34
C ASP A 91 -5.61 -4.31 11.94
N ASP A 92 -4.78 -3.29 11.74
CA ASP A 92 -4.56 -2.68 10.41
C ASP A 92 -3.68 -3.52 9.50
N ILE A 93 -2.92 -4.46 10.06
CA ILE A 93 -2.01 -5.34 9.31
C ILE A 93 -2.77 -6.53 8.73
N ARG A 94 -3.71 -7.12 9.49
CA ARG A 94 -4.39 -8.37 9.09
C ARG A 94 -5.06 -8.26 7.70
N PRO A 95 -5.85 -7.20 7.39
CA PRO A 95 -6.49 -7.08 6.08
C PRO A 95 -5.48 -6.98 4.93
N ILE A 96 -4.33 -6.35 5.16
CA ILE A 96 -3.28 -6.20 4.15
C ILE A 96 -2.65 -7.56 3.82
N VAL A 97 -2.45 -8.41 4.83
CA VAL A 97 -1.92 -9.77 4.65
C VAL A 97 -2.95 -10.67 3.97
N GLU A 98 -4.22 -10.59 4.37
CA GLU A 98 -5.32 -11.36 3.75
C GLU A 98 -5.52 -11.00 2.27
N GLY A 99 -5.42 -9.72 1.91
CA GLY A 99 -5.51 -9.28 0.52
C GLY A 99 -4.31 -9.66 -0.37
N LYS A 100 -3.29 -10.34 0.18
CA LYS A 100 -2.10 -10.82 -0.55
C LYS A 100 -2.08 -12.34 -0.78
N GLN A 101 -3.15 -13.05 -0.40
CA GLN A 101 -3.30 -14.49 -0.65
C GLN A 101 -3.80 -14.80 -2.07
#